data_AF-A0A959PZM1-F1
#
_entry.id   AF-A0A959PZM1-F1
#
_cell.length_a   1.000
_cell.length_b   1.000
_cell.length_c   1.000
_cell.angle_alpha   90.00
_cell.angle_beta   90.00
_cell.angle_gamma   90.00
#
_symmetry.space_group_name_H-M   'P 1'
#
loop_
_entity.id
_entity.type
_entity.pdbx_description
1 polymer ?
#
loop_
_entity_poly.entity_id
_entity_poly.type
_entity_poly.pdbx_seq_one_letter_code
_entity_poly.pdbx_strand_id
1 'polypeptide(L)'
;MSLKSIFREQFPRAFFLDGKDMISLETYLNSRDRLSDKEKIIAASKPGEGNMNYVLRITTNHRSFIIKQARPWVEKYPQIPAPVERSVVESTFLQKAQEEKELSAFSPKILWSDPDNFILAMEDLGEATDYTFLYKKENKFGTSDLENATKYLKILHGLPIDRFPENAKMRKLNHEHIFDFPFQKKNGLDLDQTQKGLNAVAAPFKTDGFLKNKIQRLGAIYLAQGRCLIHGDFYPGSWLKSPAGI
;
A
#
# COMPACT_ATOMS: atom_id res chain seq x y z
N MET A 1 -5.39 14.24 21.53
CA MET A 1 -5.64 14.89 20.23
C MET A 1 -6.21 13.87 19.26
N SER A 2 -7.10 14.24 18.35
CA SER A 2 -7.61 13.31 17.31
C SER A 2 -6.59 13.16 16.17
N LEU A 3 -6.66 12.07 15.40
CA LEU A 3 -5.81 11.90 14.21
C LEU A 3 -6.00 13.05 13.19
N LYS A 4 -7.25 13.52 13.02
CA LYS A 4 -7.57 14.68 12.17
C LYS A 4 -6.85 15.95 12.64
N SER A 5 -6.78 16.21 13.95
CA SER A 5 -6.01 17.35 14.47
C SER A 5 -4.50 17.19 14.25
N ILE A 6 -3.94 16.00 14.47
CA ILE A 6 -2.50 15.74 14.25
C ILE A 6 -2.14 15.95 12.77
N PHE A 7 -2.98 15.47 11.86
CA PHE A 7 -2.78 15.69 10.42
C PHE A 7 -2.81 17.18 10.07
N ARG A 8 -3.79 17.93 10.58
CA ARG A 8 -3.95 19.37 10.30
C ARG A 8 -2.84 20.22 10.92
N GLU A 9 -2.27 19.79 12.04
CA GLU A 9 -1.10 20.45 12.63
C GLU A 9 0.13 20.31 11.73
N GLN A 10 0.37 19.12 11.19
CA GLN A 10 1.51 18.87 10.29
C GLN A 10 1.29 19.42 8.87
N PHE A 11 0.05 19.34 8.36
CA PHE A 11 -0.32 19.71 7.01
C PHE A 11 -1.58 20.60 6.99
N PRO A 12 -1.48 21.85 7.47
CA PRO A 12 -2.64 22.73 7.65
C PRO A 12 -3.38 23.09 6.36
N ARG A 13 -2.70 22.96 5.22
CA ARG A 13 -3.26 23.23 3.89
C ARG A 13 -3.76 21.98 3.16
N ALA A 14 -3.45 20.79 3.65
CA ALA A 14 -3.86 19.55 3.02
C ALA A 14 -5.29 19.18 3.46
N PHE A 15 -6.11 18.79 2.49
CA PHE A 15 -7.41 18.20 2.69
C PHE A 15 -7.29 16.91 3.49
N PHE A 16 -8.21 16.68 4.43
CA PHE A 16 -8.26 15.45 5.22
C PHE A 16 -9.40 14.57 4.69
N LEU A 17 -9.06 13.48 3.99
CA LEU A 17 -10.02 12.52 3.46
C LEU A 17 -10.75 11.80 4.59
N ASP A 18 -12.08 11.90 4.64
CA ASP A 18 -12.88 11.28 5.70
C ASP A 18 -14.22 10.84 5.11
N GLY A 19 -14.47 9.53 5.10
CA GLY A 19 -15.70 8.96 4.55
C GLY A 19 -16.95 9.34 5.34
N LYS A 20 -16.82 9.92 6.54
CA LYS A 20 -17.94 10.43 7.34
C LYS A 20 -18.28 11.89 7.02
N ASP A 21 -17.40 12.62 6.35
CA ASP A 21 -17.51 14.04 6.06
C ASP A 21 -17.78 14.25 4.56
N MET A 22 -18.94 13.74 4.10
CA MET A 22 -19.32 13.71 2.69
C MET A 22 -19.40 15.10 2.07
N ILE A 23 -19.84 16.10 2.84
CA ILE A 23 -19.94 17.50 2.37
C ILE A 23 -18.55 18.04 2.05
N SER A 24 -17.58 17.87 2.95
CA SER A 24 -16.20 18.32 2.72
C SER A 24 -15.55 17.56 1.57
N LEU A 25 -15.82 16.25 1.44
CA LEU A 25 -15.33 15.44 0.34
C LEU A 25 -15.88 15.90 -1.02
N GLU A 26 -17.18 16.12 -1.14
CA GLU A 26 -17.80 16.61 -2.37
C GLU A 26 -17.32 18.01 -2.72
N THR A 27 -17.17 18.89 -1.72
CA THR A 27 -16.59 20.23 -1.90
C THR A 27 -15.15 20.14 -2.43
N TYR A 28 -14.33 19.27 -1.84
CA TYR A 28 -12.94 19.06 -2.28
C TYR A 28 -12.88 18.54 -3.72
N LEU A 29 -13.67 17.51 -4.07
CA LEU A 29 -13.66 16.97 -5.43
C LEU A 29 -14.15 17.97 -6.47
N ASN A 30 -15.19 18.76 -6.17
CA ASN A 30 -15.65 19.85 -7.04
C ASN A 30 -14.59 20.94 -7.20
N SER A 31 -13.90 21.34 -6.13
CA SER A 31 -12.82 22.35 -6.19
C SER A 31 -11.60 21.92 -7.02
N ARG A 32 -11.56 20.65 -7.43
CA ARG A 32 -10.49 20.05 -8.23
C ARG A 32 -10.97 19.58 -9.60
N ASP A 33 -12.21 19.91 -9.98
CA ASP A 33 -12.86 19.45 -11.22
C ASP A 33 -12.86 17.91 -11.35
N ARG A 34 -13.03 17.19 -10.23
CA ARG A 34 -13.02 15.72 -10.19
C ARG A 34 -14.41 15.09 -10.24
N LEU A 35 -15.45 15.90 -10.13
CA LEU A 35 -16.84 15.53 -10.41
C LEU A 35 -17.30 16.34 -11.63
N SER A 36 -18.02 15.68 -12.52
CA SER A 36 -18.66 16.31 -13.67
C SER A 36 -19.93 17.07 -13.27
N ASP A 37 -20.46 17.89 -14.19
CA ASP A 37 -21.70 18.61 -13.96
C ASP A 37 -22.84 17.65 -13.57
N LYS A 38 -23.47 17.92 -12.42
CA LYS A 38 -24.54 17.11 -11.81
C LYS A 38 -24.10 15.74 -11.26
N GLU A 39 -22.81 15.42 -11.28
CA GLU A 39 -22.27 14.26 -10.58
C GLU A 39 -22.21 14.55 -9.08
N LYS A 40 -22.84 13.69 -8.28
CA LYS A 40 -22.94 13.79 -6.83
C LYS A 40 -22.48 12.51 -6.19
N ILE A 41 -21.89 12.63 -5.01
CA ILE A 41 -21.49 11.46 -4.24
C ILE A 41 -22.74 10.84 -3.60
N ILE A 42 -22.95 9.55 -3.87
CA ILE A 42 -24.01 8.74 -3.25
C ILE A 42 -23.47 8.05 -2.00
N ALA A 43 -22.24 7.55 -2.05
CA ALA A 43 -21.64 6.83 -0.93
C ALA A 43 -20.11 6.96 -0.92
N ALA A 44 -19.55 6.89 0.29
CA ALA A 44 -18.13 6.65 0.52
C ALA A 44 -17.98 5.48 1.49
N SER A 45 -17.32 4.40 1.06
CA SER A 45 -17.16 3.19 1.87
C SER A 45 -15.73 2.69 1.86
N LYS A 46 -15.36 1.87 2.85
CA LYS A 46 -14.06 1.21 2.87
C LYS A 46 -14.11 0.02 1.90
N PRO A 47 -13.25 -0.05 0.86
CA PRO A 47 -13.33 -1.13 -0.14
C PRO A 47 -12.71 -2.46 0.31
N GLY A 48 -12.02 -2.48 1.45
CA GLY A 48 -11.33 -3.65 1.98
C GLY A 48 -10.37 -3.28 3.11
N GLU A 49 -9.70 -4.28 3.69
CA GLU A 49 -8.72 -4.06 4.76
C GLU A 49 -7.39 -3.56 4.20
N GLY A 50 -7.12 -2.25 4.32
CA GLY A 50 -5.84 -1.64 3.99
C GLY A 50 -4.93 -1.51 5.22
N ASN A 51 -3.62 -1.67 5.02
CA ASN A 51 -2.63 -1.48 6.10
C ASN A 51 -2.12 -0.02 6.17
N MET A 52 -1.63 0.51 5.04
CA MET A 52 -0.79 1.73 5.03
C MET A 52 -1.53 3.06 4.84
N ASN A 53 -2.58 3.09 4.04
CA ASN A 53 -3.23 4.32 3.58
C ASN A 53 -4.70 4.33 4.00
N TYR A 54 -5.27 5.52 4.14
CA TYR A 54 -6.72 5.66 4.27
C TYR A 54 -7.34 5.53 2.87
N VAL A 55 -8.24 4.57 2.68
CA VAL A 55 -8.79 4.22 1.36
C VAL A 55 -10.32 4.26 1.40
N LEU A 56 -10.91 4.94 0.42
CA LEU A 56 -12.34 4.98 0.20
C LEU A 56 -12.68 4.57 -1.23
N ARG A 57 -13.72 3.75 -1.38
CA ARG A 57 -14.51 3.66 -2.60
C ARG A 57 -15.53 4.78 -2.58
N ILE A 58 -15.49 5.62 -3.60
CA ILE A 58 -16.46 6.68 -3.84
C ILE A 58 -17.43 6.18 -4.91
N THR A 59 -18.71 6.15 -4.56
CA THR A 59 -19.79 5.86 -5.50
C THR A 59 -20.55 7.14 -5.76
N THR A 60 -20.69 7.49 -7.03
CA THR A 60 -21.50 8.63 -7.50
C THR A 60 -22.71 8.12 -8.27
N ASN A 61 -23.59 9.03 -8.70
CA ASN A 61 -24.68 8.71 -9.62
C ASN A 61 -24.22 8.40 -11.06
N HIS A 62 -22.92 8.48 -11.37
CA HIS A 62 -22.39 8.19 -12.70
C HIS A 62 -21.39 7.03 -12.74
N ARG A 63 -20.59 6.85 -11.68
CA ARG A 63 -19.45 5.93 -11.64
C ARG A 63 -18.99 5.64 -10.21
N SER A 64 -18.06 4.71 -10.07
CA SER A 64 -17.27 4.54 -8.86
C SER A 64 -15.77 4.65 -9.13
N PHE A 65 -15.01 5.01 -8.09
CA PHE A 65 -13.56 5.07 -8.11
C PHE A 65 -12.99 4.94 -6.70
N ILE A 66 -11.71 4.59 -6.59
CA ILE A 66 -11.00 4.49 -5.31
C ILE A 66 -10.18 5.76 -5.09
N ILE A 67 -10.28 6.36 -3.91
CA ILE A 67 -9.38 7.42 -3.42
C ILE A 67 -8.54 6.85 -2.29
N LYS A 68 -7.21 6.99 -2.40
CA LYS A 68 -6.25 6.66 -1.37
C LYS A 68 -5.60 7.95 -0.88
N GLN A 69 -5.48 8.12 0.44
CA GLN A 69 -4.68 9.19 1.03
C GLN A 69 -3.57 8.61 1.92
N ALA A 70 -2.33 9.00 1.65
CA ALA A 70 -1.22 8.72 2.55
C ALA A 70 -1.28 9.64 3.78
N ARG A 71 -1.26 9.04 4.96
CA ARG A 71 -1.19 9.74 6.25
C ARG A 71 0.25 9.82 6.74
N PRO A 72 0.62 10.75 7.65
CA PRO A 72 1.94 10.75 8.28
C PRO A 72 2.15 9.58 9.26
N TRP A 73 1.30 8.55 9.19
CA TRP A 73 1.35 7.31 9.95
C TRP A 73 0.89 6.13 9.08
N VAL A 74 1.08 4.92 9.58
CA VAL A 74 0.49 3.68 9.07
C VAL A 74 -0.99 3.64 9.47
N GLU A 75 -1.93 3.63 8.53
CA GLU A 75 -3.36 3.76 8.85
C GLU A 75 -3.87 2.71 9.86
N LYS A 76 -3.43 1.46 9.73
CA LYS A 76 -3.76 0.38 10.67
C LYS A 76 -3.11 0.53 12.05
N TYR A 77 -1.96 1.21 12.10
CA TYR A 77 -1.16 1.40 13.31
C TYR A 77 -0.75 2.88 13.44
N PRO A 78 -1.67 3.79 13.81
CA PRO A 78 -1.43 5.23 13.78
C PRO A 78 -0.28 5.73 14.66
N GLN A 79 0.19 4.91 15.60
CA GLN A 79 1.38 5.16 16.41
C GLN A 79 2.70 5.03 15.65
N ILE A 80 2.70 4.43 14.45
CA ILE A 80 3.89 4.24 13.61
C ILE A 80 3.93 5.36 12.57
N PRO A 81 4.88 6.32 12.66
CA PRO A 81 5.02 7.37 11.66
C PRO A 81 5.38 6.80 10.28
N ALA A 82 4.84 7.41 9.22
CA ALA A 82 5.10 6.97 7.85
C ALA A 82 5.20 8.17 6.90
N PRO A 83 6.08 8.13 5.88
CA PRO A 83 6.28 9.25 4.96
C PRO A 83 5.06 9.43 4.03
N VAL A 84 4.48 10.62 3.98
CA VAL A 84 3.32 10.93 3.10
C VAL A 84 3.71 10.93 1.62
N GLU A 85 4.98 11.18 1.32
CA GLU A 85 5.55 11.21 -0.03
C GLU A 85 5.47 9.83 -0.73
N ARG A 86 5.18 8.75 0.02
CA ARG A 86 4.90 7.43 -0.54
C ARG A 86 3.74 7.44 -1.54
N SER A 87 2.77 8.35 -1.39
CA SER A 87 1.67 8.53 -2.35
C SER A 87 2.17 8.95 -3.74
N VAL A 88 3.19 9.81 -3.80
CA VAL A 88 3.83 10.23 -5.05
C VAL A 88 4.58 9.06 -5.68
N VAL A 89 5.33 8.30 -4.87
CA VAL A 89 6.04 7.10 -5.36
C VAL A 89 5.08 6.07 -5.93
N GLU A 90 3.93 5.84 -5.28
CA GLU A 90 2.88 4.95 -5.76
C GLU A 90 2.28 5.45 -7.09
N SER A 91 1.97 6.76 -7.18
CA SER A 91 1.51 7.37 -8.43
C SER A 91 2.54 7.21 -9.56
N THR A 92 3.83 7.45 -9.29
CA THR A 92 4.90 7.30 -10.28
C THR A 92 5.09 5.85 -10.71
N PHE A 93 4.99 4.90 -9.77
CA PHE A 93 5.04 3.47 -10.08
C PHE A 93 3.92 3.07 -11.04
N LEU A 94 2.67 3.44 -10.72
CA LEU A 94 1.52 3.10 -11.55
C LEU A 94 1.57 3.79 -12.92
N GLN A 95 2.03 5.04 -13.00
CA GLN A 95 2.25 5.73 -14.28
C GLN A 95 3.25 4.96 -15.15
N LYS A 96 4.36 4.50 -14.54
CA LYS A 96 5.36 3.72 -15.25
C LYS A 96 4.83 2.36 -15.70
N ALA A 97 4.04 1.70 -14.86
CA ALA A 97 3.38 0.44 -15.21
C ALA A 97 2.38 0.63 -16.38
N GLN A 98 1.71 1.78 -16.47
CA GLN A 98 0.78 2.09 -17.56
C GLN A 98 1.46 2.34 -18.93
N GLU A 99 2.75 2.70 -18.96
CA GLU A 99 3.50 2.84 -20.21
C GLU A 99 3.77 1.49 -20.88
N GLU A 100 3.73 0.40 -20.12
CA GLU A 100 3.94 -0.96 -20.62
C GLU A 100 2.58 -1.68 -20.72
N LYS A 101 2.27 -2.22 -21.91
CA LYS A 101 0.93 -2.71 -22.23
C LYS A 101 0.49 -3.86 -21.33
N GLU A 102 1.38 -4.80 -21.04
CA GLU A 102 1.06 -5.98 -20.24
C GLU A 102 0.96 -5.61 -18.75
N LEU A 103 1.87 -4.78 -18.23
CA LEU A 103 1.76 -4.28 -16.85
C LEU A 103 0.51 -3.44 -16.63
N SER A 104 0.14 -2.60 -17.61
CA SER A 104 -1.09 -1.81 -17.57
C SER A 104 -2.34 -2.68 -17.49
N ALA A 105 -2.30 -3.91 -18.01
CA ALA A 105 -3.43 -4.84 -17.93
C ALA A 105 -3.54 -5.48 -16.53
N PHE A 106 -2.44 -5.55 -15.78
CA PHE A 106 -2.33 -6.08 -14.41
C PHE A 106 -2.31 -4.98 -13.34
N SER A 107 -2.72 -3.76 -13.68
CA SER A 107 -2.66 -2.63 -12.74
C SER A 107 -3.88 -1.72 -12.91
N PRO A 108 -4.46 -1.20 -11.81
CA PRO A 108 -5.60 -0.31 -11.88
C PRO A 108 -5.22 0.99 -12.60
N LYS A 109 -6.16 1.55 -13.37
CA LYS A 109 -5.89 2.84 -14.03
C LYS A 109 -5.83 3.97 -13.01
N ILE A 110 -4.80 4.81 -13.07
CA ILE A 110 -4.81 6.10 -12.41
C ILE A 110 -5.84 7.00 -13.08
N LEU A 111 -6.72 7.60 -12.29
CA LEU A 111 -7.65 8.61 -12.75
C LEU A 111 -7.06 10.01 -12.57
N TRP A 112 -6.41 10.25 -11.42
CA TRP A 112 -5.72 11.50 -11.10
C TRP A 112 -4.91 11.35 -9.81
N SER A 113 -3.97 12.27 -9.60
CA SER A 113 -3.24 12.42 -8.33
C SER A 113 -3.24 13.88 -7.89
N ASP A 114 -3.23 14.10 -6.58
CA ASP A 114 -3.11 15.42 -5.95
C ASP A 114 -1.99 15.33 -4.90
N PRO A 115 -0.73 15.57 -5.30
CA PRO A 115 0.44 15.46 -4.43
C PRO A 115 0.40 16.40 -3.23
N ASP A 116 -0.20 17.59 -3.37
CA ASP A 116 -0.34 18.57 -2.28
C ASP A 116 -1.24 18.06 -1.14
N ASN A 117 -2.13 17.13 -1.48
CA ASN A 117 -3.06 16.49 -0.55
C ASN A 117 -2.70 15.02 -0.28
N PHE A 118 -1.60 14.52 -0.84
CA PHE A 118 -1.16 13.12 -0.72
C PHE A 118 -2.23 12.12 -1.18
N ILE A 119 -3.04 12.52 -2.16
CA ILE A 119 -4.16 11.74 -2.68
C ILE A 119 -3.80 11.14 -4.03
N LEU A 120 -4.19 9.88 -4.20
CA LEU A 120 -4.17 9.14 -5.44
C LEU A 120 -5.56 8.56 -5.69
N ALA A 121 -6.14 8.86 -6.85
CA ALA A 121 -7.40 8.26 -7.29
C ALA A 121 -7.17 7.30 -8.45
N MET A 122 -7.82 6.14 -8.36
CA MET A 122 -7.66 5.04 -9.30
C MET A 122 -9.00 4.36 -9.60
N GLU A 123 -8.98 3.58 -10.67
CA GLU A 123 -10.06 2.71 -11.12
C GLU A 123 -10.58 1.85 -9.97
N ASP A 124 -11.90 1.77 -9.87
CA ASP A 124 -12.56 0.80 -9.01
C ASP A 124 -12.70 -0.52 -9.76
N LEU A 125 -11.96 -1.53 -9.32
CA LEU A 125 -12.01 -2.89 -9.89
C LEU A 125 -13.26 -3.67 -9.47
N GLY A 126 -14.21 -3.01 -8.79
CA GLY A 126 -15.45 -3.61 -8.32
C GLY A 126 -15.25 -4.49 -7.09
N GLU A 127 -16.12 -5.48 -6.91
CA GLU A 127 -15.93 -6.47 -5.85
C GLU A 127 -14.74 -7.36 -6.20
N ALA A 128 -13.66 -7.18 -5.44
CA ALA A 128 -12.43 -7.93 -5.59
C ALA A 128 -11.99 -8.48 -4.24
N THR A 129 -11.38 -9.66 -4.27
CA THR A 129 -10.82 -10.31 -3.08
C THR A 129 -9.32 -10.41 -3.27
N ASP A 130 -8.55 -10.11 -2.23
CA ASP A 130 -7.11 -10.34 -2.28
C ASP A 130 -6.78 -11.85 -2.25
N TYR A 131 -5.53 -12.20 -2.54
CA TYR A 131 -5.07 -13.59 -2.54
C TYR A 131 -4.68 -14.10 -1.15
N THR A 132 -4.96 -13.39 -0.04
CA THR A 132 -4.61 -13.87 1.32
C THR A 132 -5.34 -15.17 1.69
N PHE A 133 -6.40 -15.52 0.97
CA PHE A 133 -7.04 -16.85 1.09
C PHE A 133 -6.04 -17.99 0.89
N LEU A 134 -4.95 -17.79 0.14
CA LEU A 134 -3.89 -18.79 -0.07
C LEU A 134 -3.19 -19.23 1.22
N TYR A 135 -3.26 -18.45 2.29
CA TYR A 135 -2.71 -18.87 3.59
C TYR A 135 -3.56 -19.94 4.29
N LYS A 136 -4.77 -20.23 3.79
CA LYS A 136 -5.60 -21.34 4.28
C LYS A 136 -5.25 -22.61 3.52
N LYS A 137 -5.04 -23.71 4.26
CA LYS A 137 -4.47 -24.97 3.76
C LYS A 137 -5.26 -25.59 2.61
N GLU A 138 -6.55 -25.32 2.53
CA GLU A 138 -7.44 -25.91 1.51
C GLU A 138 -7.32 -25.23 0.15
N ASN A 139 -6.76 -24.01 0.11
CA ASN A 139 -6.66 -23.22 -1.10
C ASN A 139 -5.39 -23.55 -1.89
N LYS A 140 -5.50 -23.47 -3.22
CA LYS A 140 -4.39 -23.71 -4.14
C LYS A 140 -4.13 -22.45 -4.96
N PHE A 141 -2.85 -22.20 -5.23
CA PHE A 141 -2.46 -21.20 -6.22
C PHE A 141 -2.46 -21.87 -7.59
N GLY A 142 -3.33 -21.42 -8.49
CA GLY A 142 -3.48 -22.03 -9.81
C GLY A 142 -2.26 -21.78 -10.69
N THR A 143 -2.00 -22.69 -11.63
CA THR A 143 -0.89 -22.54 -12.59
C THR A 143 -1.00 -21.23 -13.38
N SER A 144 -2.21 -20.87 -13.81
CA SER A 144 -2.44 -19.59 -14.51
C SER A 144 -2.19 -18.37 -13.62
N ASP A 145 -2.55 -18.42 -12.34
CA ASP A 145 -2.26 -17.31 -11.41
C ASP A 145 -0.74 -17.13 -11.23
N LEU A 146 -0.02 -18.25 -11.11
CA LEU A 146 1.45 -18.25 -11.01
C LEU A 146 2.10 -17.73 -12.29
N GLU A 147 1.63 -18.15 -13.46
CA GLU A 147 2.10 -17.65 -14.76
C GLU A 147 1.89 -16.14 -14.88
N ASN A 148 0.71 -15.63 -14.50
CA ASN A 148 0.43 -14.19 -14.52
C ASN A 148 1.33 -13.41 -13.54
N ALA A 149 1.47 -13.89 -12.30
CA ALA A 149 2.31 -13.23 -11.30
C ALA A 149 3.80 -13.22 -11.70
N THR A 150 4.31 -14.33 -12.24
CA THR A 150 5.70 -14.43 -12.71
C THR A 150 5.94 -13.61 -13.98
N LYS A 151 4.96 -13.59 -14.90
CA LYS A 151 4.98 -12.73 -16.09
C LYS A 151 5.04 -11.25 -15.69
N TYR A 152 4.17 -10.81 -14.78
CA TYR A 152 4.19 -9.45 -14.24
C TYR A 152 5.57 -9.06 -13.69
N LEU A 153 6.15 -9.89 -12.82
CA LEU A 153 7.47 -9.64 -12.23
C LEU A 153 8.59 -9.59 -13.28
N LYS A 154 8.56 -10.50 -14.27
CA LYS A 154 9.55 -10.52 -15.35
C LYS A 154 9.55 -9.21 -16.11
N ILE A 155 8.38 -8.69 -16.46
CA ILE A 155 8.25 -7.45 -17.24
C ILE A 155 8.65 -6.25 -16.38
N LEU A 156 8.13 -6.17 -15.15
CA LEU A 156 8.45 -5.10 -14.21
C LEU A 156 9.96 -4.97 -13.98
N HIS A 157 10.63 -6.10 -13.72
CA HIS A 157 12.08 -6.11 -13.48
C HIS A 157 12.90 -5.82 -14.74
N GLY A 158 12.31 -5.98 -15.92
CA GLY A 158 12.93 -5.69 -17.23
C GLY A 158 12.70 -4.26 -17.72
N LEU A 159 11.89 -3.45 -17.03
CA LEU A 159 11.65 -2.07 -17.43
C LEU A 159 12.94 -1.24 -17.38
N PRO A 160 13.22 -0.40 -18.40
CA PRO A 160 14.31 0.56 -18.33
C PRO A 160 13.99 1.65 -17.30
N ILE A 161 14.99 2.01 -16.49
CA ILE A 161 14.84 3.03 -15.44
C ILE A 161 15.96 4.05 -15.57
N ASP A 162 15.58 5.24 -16.02
CA ASP A 162 16.49 6.38 -16.06
C ASP A 162 16.46 7.14 -14.73
N ARG A 163 15.26 7.48 -14.22
CA ARG A 163 15.04 8.16 -12.94
C ARG A 163 13.76 7.65 -12.29
N PHE A 164 13.85 7.23 -11.03
CA PHE A 164 12.69 6.83 -10.21
C PHE A 164 12.87 7.35 -8.78
N PRO A 165 11.81 7.79 -8.08
CA PRO A 165 11.91 8.24 -6.69
C PRO A 165 12.53 7.18 -5.78
N GLU A 166 13.53 7.55 -4.99
CA GLU A 166 14.26 6.58 -4.14
C GLU A 166 13.39 5.94 -3.05
N ASN A 167 12.35 6.64 -2.60
CA ASN A 167 11.47 6.18 -1.51
C ASN A 167 12.25 5.82 -0.22
N ALA A 168 13.39 6.47 0.04
CA ALA A 168 14.34 6.08 1.08
C ALA A 168 13.75 6.04 2.50
N LYS A 169 12.87 7.00 2.85
CA LYS A 169 12.18 7.02 4.16
C LYS A 169 11.30 5.77 4.34
N MET A 170 10.55 5.38 3.31
CA MET A 170 9.69 4.20 3.36
C MET A 170 10.51 2.91 3.36
N ARG A 171 11.59 2.84 2.57
CA ARG A 171 12.54 1.71 2.62
C ARG A 171 13.14 1.57 4.02
N LYS A 172 13.50 2.66 4.68
CA LYS A 172 14.01 2.60 6.06
C LYS A 172 12.95 2.08 7.05
N LEU A 173 11.72 2.55 6.93
CA LEU A 173 10.59 2.05 7.75
C LEU A 173 10.37 0.54 7.54
N ASN A 174 10.29 0.10 6.29
CA ASN A 174 10.14 -1.32 5.97
C ASN A 174 11.34 -2.14 6.45
N HIS A 175 12.56 -1.60 6.31
CA HIS A 175 13.76 -2.26 6.79
C HIS A 175 13.67 -2.53 8.29
N GLU A 176 13.25 -1.55 9.08
CA GLU A 176 13.06 -1.70 10.53
C GLU A 176 12.09 -2.83 10.84
N HIS A 177 10.92 -2.84 10.19
CA HIS A 177 9.88 -3.83 10.48
C HIS A 177 10.16 -5.24 9.93
N ILE A 178 11.00 -5.38 8.90
CA ILE A 178 11.34 -6.68 8.30
C ILE A 178 12.63 -7.26 8.90
N PHE A 179 13.67 -6.45 9.09
CA PHE A 179 15.02 -6.92 9.40
C PHE A 179 15.51 -6.59 10.82
N ASP A 180 14.87 -5.68 11.55
CA ASP A 180 15.36 -5.27 12.88
C ASP A 180 14.34 -5.60 13.98
N PHE A 181 13.20 -4.91 13.98
CA PHE A 181 12.19 -4.94 15.03
C PHE A 181 11.76 -6.34 15.47
N PRO A 182 11.50 -7.33 14.58
CA PRO A 182 11.12 -8.68 15.00
C PRO A 182 12.21 -9.42 15.81
N PHE A 183 13.49 -9.06 15.60
CA PHE A 183 14.66 -9.74 16.16
C PHE A 183 15.27 -8.99 17.36
N GLN A 184 14.70 -7.85 17.75
CA GLN A 184 15.08 -7.16 18.97
C GLN A 184 14.59 -7.93 20.20
N LYS A 185 15.44 -8.00 21.23
CA LYS A 185 15.12 -8.71 22.48
C LYS A 185 13.89 -8.13 23.18
N LYS A 186 13.73 -6.80 23.14
CA LYS A 186 12.66 -6.06 23.82
C LYS A 186 11.92 -5.17 22.83
N ASN A 187 11.22 -5.78 21.88
CA ASN A 187 10.38 -5.08 20.90
C ASN A 187 8.95 -4.81 21.38
N GLY A 188 8.58 -5.29 22.58
CA GLY A 188 7.24 -5.11 23.15
C GLY A 188 6.15 -5.95 22.48
N LEU A 189 6.48 -6.82 21.52
CA LEU A 189 5.53 -7.75 20.92
C LEU A 189 5.31 -8.94 21.86
N ASP A 190 4.04 -9.18 22.19
CA ASP A 190 3.59 -10.39 22.87
C ASP A 190 3.01 -11.35 21.82
N LEU A 191 3.83 -12.28 21.34
CA LEU A 191 3.45 -13.20 20.27
C LEU A 191 2.44 -14.25 20.72
N ASP A 192 2.31 -14.48 22.04
CA ASP A 192 1.32 -15.40 22.57
C ASP A 192 -0.12 -14.89 22.40
N GLN A 193 -0.31 -13.58 22.19
CA GLN A 193 -1.60 -13.01 21.78
C GLN A 193 -2.02 -13.43 20.37
N THR A 194 -1.06 -13.80 19.53
CA THR A 194 -1.33 -14.36 18.20
C THR A 194 -1.55 -15.87 18.30
N GLN A 195 -0.63 -16.58 18.97
CA GLN A 195 -0.70 -18.02 19.16
C GLN A 195 0.06 -18.40 20.43
N LYS A 196 -0.61 -19.04 21.38
CA LYS A 196 0.03 -19.48 22.64
C LYS A 196 1.27 -20.33 22.38
N GLY A 197 2.39 -19.96 22.98
CA GLY A 197 3.70 -20.63 22.86
C GLY A 197 4.62 -20.01 21.80
N LEU A 198 4.13 -19.08 20.99
CA LEU A 198 4.90 -18.45 19.93
C LEU A 198 6.04 -17.57 20.48
N ASN A 199 5.89 -16.98 21.67
CA ASN A 199 7.00 -16.28 22.34
C ASN A 199 8.18 -17.21 22.62
N ALA A 200 7.90 -18.41 23.13
CA ALA A 200 8.93 -19.40 23.44
C ALA A 200 9.64 -19.88 22.16
N VAL A 201 8.88 -20.11 21.09
CA VAL A 201 9.44 -20.46 19.77
C VAL A 201 10.30 -19.32 19.21
N ALA A 202 9.91 -18.06 19.40
CA ALA A 202 10.62 -16.90 18.87
C ALA A 202 11.92 -16.57 19.63
N ALA A 203 12.00 -16.94 20.91
CA ALA A 203 13.07 -16.50 21.81
C ALA A 203 14.50 -16.82 21.31
N PRO A 204 14.80 -18.04 20.79
CA PRO A 204 16.15 -18.36 20.30
C PRO A 204 16.61 -17.46 19.15
N PHE A 205 15.69 -17.06 18.26
CA PHE A 205 16.00 -16.24 17.08
C PHE A 205 16.38 -14.79 17.44
N LYS A 206 15.94 -14.29 18.61
CA LYS A 206 16.31 -12.94 19.10
C LYS A 206 17.74 -12.88 19.64
N THR A 207 18.36 -14.03 19.93
CA THR A 207 19.71 -14.14 20.52
C THR A 207 20.74 -14.83 19.63
N ASP A 208 20.31 -15.49 18.55
CA ASP A 208 21.21 -16.15 17.60
C ASP A 208 22.07 -15.14 16.84
N GLY A 209 23.37 -15.10 17.17
CA GLY A 209 24.32 -14.18 16.54
C GLY A 209 24.57 -14.46 15.05
N PHE A 210 24.54 -15.73 14.63
CA PHE A 210 24.74 -16.10 13.24
C PHE A 210 23.56 -15.64 12.38
N LEU A 211 22.34 -15.91 12.83
CA LEU A 211 21.12 -15.46 12.17
C LEU A 211 21.08 -13.93 12.09
N LYS A 212 21.36 -13.23 13.19
CA LYS A 212 21.34 -11.75 13.21
C LYS A 212 22.36 -11.13 12.26
N ASN A 213 23.53 -11.73 12.12
CA ASN A 213 24.52 -11.27 11.14
C ASN A 213 23.99 -11.42 9.70
N LYS A 214 23.35 -12.55 9.38
CA LYS A 214 22.72 -12.76 8.05
C LYS A 214 21.61 -11.76 7.79
N ILE A 215 20.73 -11.53 8.77
CA ILE A 215 19.64 -10.56 8.67
C ILE A 215 20.19 -9.15 8.45
N GLN A 216 21.20 -8.72 9.21
CA GLN A 216 21.83 -7.41 9.04
C GLN A 216 22.41 -7.25 7.63
N ARG A 217 23.06 -8.29 7.08
CA ARG A 217 23.57 -8.26 5.70
C ARG A 217 22.45 -8.14 4.67
N LEU A 218 21.34 -8.85 4.84
CA LEU A 218 20.17 -8.75 3.97
C LEU A 218 19.49 -7.38 4.08
N GLY A 219 19.38 -6.82 5.28
CA GLY A 219 18.88 -5.48 5.52
C GLY A 219 19.73 -4.41 4.83
N ALA A 220 21.06 -4.53 4.87
CA ALA A 220 21.97 -3.65 4.13
C ALA A 220 21.76 -3.73 2.61
N ILE A 221 21.51 -4.94 2.07
CA ILE A 221 21.16 -5.12 0.64
C ILE A 221 19.81 -4.45 0.32
N TYR A 222 18.81 -4.61 1.20
CA TYR A 222 17.49 -3.99 1.01
C TYR A 222 17.54 -2.45 1.00
N LEU A 223 18.41 -1.85 1.81
CA LEU A 223 18.59 -0.40 1.87
C LEU A 223 19.40 0.17 0.70
N ALA A 224 20.24 -0.65 0.07
CA ALA A 224 21.08 -0.24 -1.04
C ALA A 224 20.27 0.02 -2.32
N GLN A 225 20.87 0.77 -3.25
CA GLN A 225 20.27 0.99 -4.56
C GLN A 225 20.23 -0.31 -5.36
N GLY A 226 19.03 -0.66 -5.84
CA GLY A 226 18.80 -1.84 -6.68
C GLY A 226 19.16 -1.62 -8.15
N ARG A 227 19.01 -2.68 -8.96
CA ARG A 227 19.28 -2.69 -10.41
C ARG A 227 18.05 -2.57 -11.29
N CYS A 228 16.87 -2.77 -10.71
CA CYS A 228 15.60 -2.76 -11.42
C CYS A 228 14.50 -2.19 -10.51
N LEU A 229 13.33 -1.94 -11.10
CA LEU A 229 12.14 -1.51 -10.40
C LEU A 229 11.52 -2.75 -9.80
N ILE A 230 11.12 -2.65 -8.54
CA ILE A 230 10.38 -3.70 -7.86
C ILE A 230 9.09 -3.08 -7.34
N HIS A 231 8.05 -3.90 -7.18
CA HIS A 231 6.81 -3.46 -6.53
C HIS A 231 7.06 -3.09 -5.05
N GLY A 232 7.99 -3.78 -4.39
CA GLY A 232 8.41 -3.52 -3.00
C GLY A 232 7.49 -4.11 -1.93
N ASP A 233 6.35 -4.69 -2.34
CA ASP A 233 5.37 -5.34 -1.46
C ASP A 233 4.50 -6.34 -2.26
N PHE A 234 5.13 -7.25 -3.01
CA PHE A 234 4.43 -8.15 -3.93
C PHE A 234 4.06 -9.48 -3.26
N TYR A 235 3.08 -9.45 -2.36
CA TYR A 235 2.57 -10.63 -1.64
C TYR A 235 1.08 -10.84 -1.92
N PRO A 236 0.47 -11.97 -1.52
CA PRO A 236 -0.93 -12.26 -1.83
C PRO A 236 -1.95 -11.19 -1.41
N GLY A 237 -1.66 -10.38 -0.38
CA GLY A 237 -2.54 -9.27 0.01
C GLY A 237 -2.46 -8.03 -0.89
N SER A 238 -1.52 -7.99 -1.81
CA SER A 238 -1.35 -6.92 -2.81
C SER A 238 -1.80 -7.34 -4.20
N TRP A 239 -2.30 -8.57 -4.36
CA TRP A 239 -2.91 -9.07 -5.59
C TRP A 239 -4.42 -9.05 -5.42
N LEU A 240 -5.14 -8.65 -6.45
CA LEU A 240 -6.60 -8.64 -6.43
C LEU A 240 -7.13 -9.63 -7.45
N LYS A 241 -8.12 -10.43 -7.05
CA LYS A 241 -8.93 -11.21 -7.97
C LYS A 241 -10.22 -10.44 -8.24
N SER A 242 -10.39 -9.98 -9.47
CA SER A 242 -11.63 -9.35 -9.93
C SER A 242 -12.34 -10.25 -10.96
N PRO A 243 -13.62 -10.00 -11.28
CA PRO A 243 -14.30 -10.68 -12.38
C PRO A 243 -13.61 -10.50 -13.75
N ALA A 244 -12.81 -9.44 -13.92
CA ALA A 244 -12.05 -9.17 -15.13
C ALA A 244 -10.69 -9.88 -15.19
N GLY A 245 -10.28 -10.56 -14.11
CA GLY A 245 -8.98 -11.24 -13.99
C GLY A 245 -8.18 -10.85 -12.74
N ILE A 246 -6.92 -11.29 -12.72
CA ILE A 246 -5.87 -10.83 -11.79
C ILE A 246 -5.33 -9.49 -12.25
#